data_AF-A0A6J1IWK8-F1
#
_entry.id   AF-A0A6J1IWK8-F1
#
_cell.length_a   1.000
_cell.length_b   1.000
_cell.length_c   1.000
_cell.angle_alpha   90.00
_cell.angle_beta   90.00
_cell.angle_gamma   90.00
#
_symmetry.space_group_name_H-M   'P 1'
#
loop_
_entity.id
_entity.type
_entity.pdbx_description
1 polymer ?
#
loop_
_entity_poly.entity_id
_entity_poly.type
_entity_poly.pdbx_seq_one_letter_code
_entity_poly.pdbx_strand_id
1 'polypeptide(L)'
;MQGLRRCSNDLLLLDLSPPSSVPSTASLSIDDAESAETRIRRLISEHPVIIFSRTSCCMCHVMKKLLASIGVHPTVIELDDHEIDALASFSSTTPAAAPAVFIGGSYVGGLESLVALHLSGHLVPKLVEVGALWV
;
A
#
# COMPACT_ATOMS: atom_id res chain seq x y z
N MET A 1 20.40 10.12 -26.31
CA MET A 1 19.87 9.07 -25.41
C MET A 1 18.82 9.73 -24.55
N GLN A 2 17.58 9.25 -24.63
CA GLN A 2 16.38 10.02 -24.30
C GLN A 2 16.16 10.07 -22.78
N GLY A 3 16.08 11.29 -22.24
CA GLY A 3 15.92 11.58 -20.82
C GLY A 3 14.58 11.08 -20.29
N LEU A 4 14.66 10.35 -19.18
CA LEU A 4 13.53 9.80 -18.45
C LEU A 4 12.61 10.94 -17.96
N ARG A 5 11.33 10.81 -18.29
CA ARG A 5 10.28 11.79 -17.98
C ARG A 5 10.16 12.00 -16.47
N ARG A 6 10.40 13.22 -16.02
CA ARG A 6 10.03 13.73 -14.68
C ARG A 6 8.51 13.86 -14.61
N CYS A 7 7.87 13.23 -13.62
CA CYS A 7 6.49 13.55 -13.27
C CYS A 7 6.50 14.86 -12.47
N SER A 8 5.99 15.93 -13.08
CA SER A 8 5.78 17.22 -12.43
C SER A 8 4.74 17.10 -11.32
N ASN A 9 5.07 17.70 -10.16
CA ASN A 9 4.11 18.08 -9.13
C ASN A 9 3.40 19.35 -9.59
N ASP A 10 2.08 19.30 -9.75
CA ASP A 10 1.25 20.49 -9.85
C ASP A 10 0.31 20.55 -8.63
N LEU A 11 0.67 21.47 -7.74
CA LEU A 11 -0.17 22.05 -6.70
C LEU A 11 -1.34 22.77 -7.37
N LEU A 12 -2.59 22.43 -7.01
CA LEU A 12 -3.69 23.38 -7.13
C LEU A 12 -4.45 23.50 -5.80
N LEU A 13 -4.29 24.70 -5.27
CA LEU A 13 -4.95 25.37 -4.16
C LEU A 13 -6.41 25.67 -4.49
N LEU A 14 -7.34 25.29 -3.62
CA LEU A 14 -8.67 25.93 -3.53
C LEU A 14 -9.05 26.12 -2.05
N ASP A 15 -9.12 27.39 -1.68
CA ASP A 15 -9.61 27.91 -0.40
C ASP A 15 -10.90 28.69 -0.69
N LEU A 16 -12.05 28.24 -0.16
CA LEU A 16 -13.26 29.04 0.05
C LEU A 16 -14.10 28.41 1.19
N SER A 17 -14.40 29.19 2.24
CA SER A 17 -15.26 28.85 3.39
C SER A 17 -16.65 29.56 3.27
N PRO A 18 -17.63 29.40 4.20
CA PRO A 18 -18.68 28.35 4.27
C PRO A 18 -20.14 28.91 4.15
N PRO A 19 -21.22 28.08 4.30
CA PRO A 19 -21.92 28.07 5.61
C PRO A 19 -22.59 26.74 6.05
N SER A 20 -22.57 26.55 7.38
CA SER A 20 -23.57 25.98 8.31
C SER A 20 -24.25 24.61 8.12
N SER A 21 -24.22 23.85 9.23
CA SER A 21 -25.14 22.82 9.72
C SER A 21 -24.94 21.35 9.31
N VAL A 22 -24.06 20.66 10.05
CA VAL A 22 -24.13 19.20 10.26
C VAL A 22 -23.92 18.92 11.76
N PRO A 23 -24.76 18.10 12.42
CA PRO A 23 -24.65 17.86 13.85
C PRO A 23 -23.41 17.02 14.22
N SER A 24 -22.88 17.38 15.38
CA SER A 24 -21.77 16.78 16.12
C SER A 24 -21.81 15.25 16.20
N THR A 25 -20.68 14.58 16.00
CA THR A 25 -19.95 13.80 17.04
C THR A 25 -18.93 12.88 16.35
N ALA A 26 -17.74 13.40 16.12
CA ALA A 26 -16.52 12.61 16.24
C ALA A 26 -15.44 13.61 16.60
N SER A 27 -15.17 13.72 17.89
CA SER A 27 -14.06 14.49 18.43
C SER A 27 -12.77 13.95 17.80
N LEU A 28 -12.31 14.57 16.72
CA LEU A 28 -10.98 14.30 16.18
C LEU A 28 -9.99 15.06 17.04
N SER A 29 -9.73 14.55 18.26
CA SER A 29 -8.56 14.96 19.02
C SER A 29 -7.35 14.36 18.31
N ILE A 30 -6.84 15.11 17.34
CA ILE A 30 -5.57 14.85 16.67
C ILE A 30 -4.50 15.51 17.54
N ASP A 31 -4.05 14.79 18.56
CA ASP A 31 -2.82 15.09 19.28
C ASP A 31 -2.31 13.78 19.90
N ASP A 32 -1.92 12.85 19.04
CA ASP A 32 -0.99 11.78 19.37
C ASP A 32 -0.17 11.51 18.11
N ALA A 33 1.16 11.53 18.22
CA ALA A 33 2.02 11.18 17.09
C ALA A 33 1.79 9.69 16.78
N GLU A 34 0.93 9.38 15.81
CA GLU A 34 0.63 8.01 15.39
C GLU A 34 1.95 7.31 15.01
N SER A 35 2.32 6.26 15.76
CA SER A 35 3.52 5.46 15.46
C SER A 35 3.43 4.83 14.07
N ALA A 36 4.56 4.71 13.39
CA ALA A 36 4.66 4.08 12.07
C ALA A 36 4.01 2.68 12.04
N GLU A 37 4.19 1.88 13.10
CA GLU A 37 3.57 0.56 13.20
C GLU A 37 2.04 0.64 13.21
N THR A 38 1.47 1.56 14.00
CA THR A 38 0.01 1.75 14.11
C THR A 38 -0.57 2.19 12.77
N ARG A 39 0.10 3.13 12.09
CA ARG A 39 -0.27 3.60 10.76
C ARG A 39 -0.24 2.47 9.74
N ILE A 40 0.83 1.68 9.68
CA ILE A 40 0.98 0.54 8.76
C ILE A 40 -0.12 -0.50 9.03
N ARG A 41 -0.37 -0.85 10.31
CA ARG A 41 -1.43 -1.79 10.70
C ARG A 41 -2.81 -1.32 10.22
N ARG A 42 -3.11 -0.04 10.40
CA ARG A 42 -4.36 0.57 9.94
C ARG A 42 -4.51 0.46 8.42
N LEU A 43 -3.50 0.87 7.66
CA LEU A 43 -3.51 0.79 6.20
C LEU A 43 -3.66 -0.65 5.67
N ILE A 44 -3.03 -1.62 6.33
CA ILE A 44 -3.18 -3.05 6.02
C ILE A 44 -4.62 -3.53 6.22
N SER A 45 -5.31 -3.01 7.23
CA SER A 45 -6.71 -3.39 7.51
C SER A 45 -7.73 -2.71 6.60
N GLU A 46 -7.44 -1.49 6.12
CA GLU A 46 -8.32 -0.71 5.26
C GLU A 46 -8.29 -1.15 3.80
N HIS A 47 -7.21 -1.80 3.37
CA HIS A 47 -6.98 -2.15 1.97
C HIS A 47 -6.84 -3.66 1.77
N PRO A 48 -7.69 -4.29 0.92
CA PRO A 48 -7.63 -5.74 0.71
C PRO A 48 -6.32 -6.17 0.02
N VAL A 49 -5.72 -5.30 -0.80
CA VAL A 49 -4.38 -5.49 -1.38
C VAL A 49 -3.61 -4.18 -1.29
N ILE A 50 -2.47 -4.20 -0.60
CA ILE A 50 -1.60 -3.04 -0.44
C ILE A 50 -0.14 -3.42 -0.67
N ILE A 51 0.60 -2.52 -1.34
CA ILE A 51 2.04 -2.58 -1.53
C ILE A 51 2.67 -1.41 -0.78
N PHE A 52 3.58 -1.72 0.14
CA PHE A 52 4.46 -0.73 0.72
C PHE A 52 5.77 -0.68 -0.07
N SER A 53 6.23 0.54 -0.34
CA SER A 53 7.34 0.80 -1.24
C SER A 53 8.27 1.87 -0.69
N ARG A 54 9.53 1.85 -1.11
CA ARG A 54 10.42 2.99 -0.98
C ARG A 54 10.22 3.93 -2.17
N THR A 55 10.52 5.20 -1.96
CA THR A 55 10.54 6.22 -3.01
C THR A 55 11.35 5.74 -4.21
N SER A 56 10.77 5.85 -5.41
CA SER A 56 11.43 5.48 -6.67
C SER A 56 11.91 4.02 -6.78
N CYS A 57 11.18 3.06 -6.20
CA CYS A 57 11.53 1.65 -6.31
C CYS A 57 11.04 0.99 -7.63
N CYS A 58 11.96 0.46 -8.44
CA CYS A 58 11.65 -0.19 -9.71
C CYS A 58 10.84 -1.50 -9.55
N MET A 59 11.11 -2.28 -8.49
CA MET A 59 10.42 -3.55 -8.24
C MET A 59 8.93 -3.36 -7.93
N CYS A 60 8.55 -2.24 -7.31
CA CYS A 60 7.15 -1.89 -7.07
C CYS A 60 6.35 -1.82 -8.36
N HIS A 61 6.94 -1.26 -9.41
CA HIS A 61 6.29 -1.15 -10.71
C HIS A 61 6.01 -2.53 -11.32
N VAL A 62 6.91 -3.50 -11.10
CA VAL A 62 6.72 -4.88 -11.54
C VAL A 62 5.58 -5.54 -10.76
N MET A 63 5.55 -5.39 -9.43
CA MET A 63 4.48 -5.93 -8.58
C MET A 63 3.10 -5.35 -8.94
N LYS A 64 3.02 -4.02 -9.13
CA LYS A 64 1.80 -3.35 -9.59
C LYS A 64 1.32 -3.91 -10.93
N LYS A 65 2.23 -4.07 -11.90
CA LYS A 65 1.91 -4.62 -13.23
C LYS A 65 1.45 -6.07 -13.17
N LEU A 66 2.09 -6.90 -12.34
CA LEU A 66 1.69 -8.30 -12.16
C LEU A 66 0.26 -8.39 -11.62
N LEU A 67 -0.07 -7.63 -10.57
CA LEU A 67 -1.42 -7.62 -10.01
C LEU A 67 -2.45 -7.05 -11.00
N ALA A 68 -2.09 -5.98 -11.71
CA ALA A 68 -2.95 -5.40 -12.75
C ALA A 68 -3.21 -6.39 -13.91
N SER A 69 -2.24 -7.25 -14.25
CA SER A 69 -2.43 -8.28 -15.29
C SER A 69 -3.47 -9.34 -14.92
N ILE A 70 -3.76 -9.50 -13.62
CA ILE A 70 -4.77 -10.40 -13.06
C ILE A 70 -6.13 -9.67 -12.90
N GLY A 71 -6.16 -8.36 -13.15
CA GLY A 71 -7.35 -7.52 -12.98
C GLY A 71 -7.49 -6.89 -11.59
N VAL A 72 -6.43 -6.92 -10.76
CA VAL A 72 -6.44 -6.31 -9.42
C VAL A 72 -5.64 -5.02 -9.38
N HIS A 73 -6.22 -3.99 -8.76
CA HIS A 73 -5.58 -2.69 -8.57
C HIS A 73 -5.14 -2.52 -7.10
N PRO A 74 -3.85 -2.74 -6.77
CA PRO A 74 -3.37 -2.59 -5.39
C PRO A 74 -3.24 -1.12 -4.99
N THR A 75 -3.53 -0.81 -3.72
CA THR A 75 -3.11 0.44 -3.11
C THR A 75 -1.59 0.43 -2.96
N VAL A 76 -0.90 1.52 -3.32
CA VAL A 76 0.55 1.61 -3.13
C VAL A 76 0.87 2.82 -2.29
N ILE A 77 1.55 2.57 -1.17
CA ILE A 77 1.98 3.60 -0.24
C ILE A 77 3.50 3.64 -0.24
N GLU A 78 4.05 4.83 -0.41
CA GLU A 78 5.47 5.10 -0.21
C GLU A 78 5.70 5.35 1.29
N LEU A 79 6.68 4.65 1.84
CA LEU A 79 7.09 4.75 3.24
C LEU A 79 8.47 5.39 3.31
N ASP A 80 8.65 6.24 4.32
CA ASP A 80 9.95 6.81 4.67
C ASP A 80 10.87 5.75 5.30
N ASP A 81 12.18 6.00 5.34
CA ASP A 81 13.17 5.04 5.85
C ASP A 81 12.85 4.55 7.28
N HIS A 82 12.36 5.43 8.14
CA HIS A 82 11.97 5.09 9.52
C HIS A 82 10.69 4.23 9.60
N GLU A 83 9.78 4.34 8.64
CA GLU A 83 8.58 3.51 8.55
C GLU A 83 8.90 2.13 7.94
N ILE A 84 9.92 2.05 7.07
CA ILE A 84 10.40 0.77 6.52
C ILE A 84 10.91 -0.14 7.64
N ASP A 85 11.60 0.40 8.63
CA ASP A 85 12.05 -0.39 9.78
C ASP A 85 10.87 -0.94 10.58
N ALA A 86 9.78 -0.17 10.71
CA ALA A 86 8.55 -0.64 11.35
C ALA A 86 7.84 -1.76 10.56
N LEU A 87 8.08 -1.85 9.25
CA LEU A 87 7.56 -2.95 8.41
C LEU A 87 8.13 -4.31 8.82
N ALA A 88 9.32 -4.34 9.41
CA ALA A 88 9.94 -5.55 9.91
C ALA A 88 9.09 -6.25 10.98
N SER A 89 8.33 -5.50 11.77
CA SER A 89 7.40 -6.04 12.78
C SER A 89 6.26 -6.86 12.17
N PHE A 90 5.93 -6.64 10.90
CA PHE A 90 4.87 -7.35 10.18
C PHE A 90 5.40 -8.48 9.29
N SER A 91 6.72 -8.54 9.11
CA SER A 91 7.36 -9.53 8.26
C SER A 91 7.74 -10.76 9.07
N SER A 92 7.43 -11.94 8.55
CA SER A 92 7.96 -13.21 9.07
C SER A 92 9.37 -13.51 8.56
N THR A 93 9.93 -12.69 7.66
CA THR A 93 11.23 -12.89 7.01
C THR A 93 12.14 -11.69 7.27
N THR A 94 13.25 -11.90 7.97
CA THR A 94 14.22 -10.85 8.29
C THR A 94 15.38 -10.81 7.28
N PRO A 95 15.83 -9.62 6.83
CA PRO A 95 15.23 -8.30 7.02
C PRO A 95 14.05 -8.06 6.06
N ALA A 96 13.02 -7.35 6.54
CA ALA A 96 11.89 -6.94 5.70
C ALA A 96 12.36 -5.94 4.64
N ALA A 97 12.49 -6.41 3.40
CA ALA A 97 12.87 -5.58 2.28
C ALA A 97 11.61 -5.02 1.60
N ALA A 98 11.48 -3.70 1.54
CA ALA A 98 10.54 -3.09 0.60
C ALA A 98 11.04 -3.30 -0.85
N PRO A 99 10.14 -3.59 -1.80
CA PRO A 99 8.70 -3.59 -1.64
C PRO A 99 8.13 -4.82 -0.94
N ALA A 100 7.07 -4.61 -0.15
CA ALA A 100 6.31 -5.65 0.50
C ALA A 100 4.83 -5.58 0.10
N VAL A 101 4.21 -6.72 -0.17
CA VAL A 101 2.78 -6.83 -0.46
C VAL A 101 2.04 -7.54 0.66
N PHE A 102 0.86 -7.03 0.96
CA PHE A 102 -0.09 -7.60 1.89
C PHE A 102 -1.40 -7.87 1.15
N ILE A 103 -2.02 -9.02 1.44
CA ILE A 103 -3.28 -9.45 0.85
C ILE A 103 -4.19 -9.92 1.98
N GLY A 104 -5.34 -9.27 2.16
CA GLY A 104 -6.31 -9.57 3.22
C GLY A 104 -5.76 -9.42 4.62
N GLY A 105 -4.90 -8.43 4.85
CA GLY A 105 -4.25 -8.24 6.15
C GLY A 105 -3.00 -9.10 6.38
N SER A 106 -2.74 -10.09 5.53
CA SER A 106 -1.63 -11.04 5.67
C SER A 106 -0.39 -10.61 4.88
N TYR A 107 0.78 -10.66 5.51
CA TYR A 107 2.07 -10.45 4.83
C TYR A 107 2.35 -11.56 3.82
N VAL A 108 2.58 -11.19 2.56
CA VAL A 108 2.90 -12.14 1.49
C VAL A 108 4.39 -12.14 1.18
N GLY A 109 5.06 -11.00 1.29
CA GLY A 109 6.48 -10.85 0.99
C GLY A 109 6.76 -9.81 -0.09
N GLY A 110 7.92 -9.94 -0.75
CA GLY A 110 8.31 -9.07 -1.85
C GLY A 110 7.91 -9.60 -3.23
N LEU A 111 8.62 -9.15 -4.26
CA LEU A 111 8.38 -9.55 -5.65
C LEU A 111 8.51 -11.06 -5.84
N GLU A 112 9.55 -11.69 -5.30
CA GLU A 112 9.81 -13.13 -5.47
C GLU A 112 8.67 -13.98 -4.89
N SER A 113 8.24 -13.66 -3.67
CA SER A 113 7.12 -14.33 -3.01
C SER A 113 5.81 -14.15 -3.79
N LEU A 114 5.55 -12.94 -4.31
CA LEU A 114 4.37 -12.66 -5.12
C LEU A 114 4.38 -13.44 -6.44
N VAL A 115 5.52 -13.50 -7.12
CA VAL A 115 5.69 -14.29 -8.36
C VAL A 115 5.54 -15.77 -8.07
N ALA A 116 6.14 -16.29 -7.00
CA ALA A 116 5.99 -17.70 -6.59
C ALA A 116 4.52 -18.03 -6.29
N LEU A 117 3.79 -17.14 -5.62
CA LEU A 117 2.36 -17.31 -5.34
C LEU A 117 1.52 -17.30 -6.63
N HIS A 118 1.91 -16.48 -7.61
CA HIS A 118 1.26 -16.46 -8.93
C HIS A 118 1.52 -17.75 -9.71
N LEU A 119 2.78 -18.19 -9.81
CA LEU A 119 3.19 -19.39 -10.56
C LEU A 119 2.64 -20.68 -9.94
N SER A 120 2.46 -20.71 -8.62
CA SER A 120 1.84 -21.84 -7.94
C SER A 120 0.31 -21.89 -8.08
N GLY A 121 -0.32 -20.87 -8.69
CA GLY A 121 -1.76 -20.80 -8.90
C GLY A 121 -2.57 -20.38 -7.67
N HIS A 122 -1.93 -20.07 -6.54
CA HIS A 122 -2.63 -19.71 -5.29
C HIS A 122 -2.99 -18.23 -5.18
N LEU A 123 -2.42 -17.37 -6.03
CA LEU A 123 -2.66 -15.93 -5.98
C LEU A 123 -4.12 -15.57 -6.28
N VAL A 124 -4.70 -16.13 -7.35
CA VAL A 124 -6.09 -15.85 -7.76
C VAL A 124 -7.10 -16.28 -6.67
N PRO A 125 -7.06 -17.51 -6.14
CA PRO A 125 -7.91 -17.92 -5.02
C PRO A 125 -7.81 -16.97 -3.82
N LYS A 126 -6.60 -16.58 -3.43
CA LYS A 126 -6.37 -15.66 -2.30
C LYS A 126 -6.97 -14.27 -2.55
N LEU A 127 -6.93 -13.79 -3.80
CA LEU A 127 -7.52 -12.50 -4.18
C LEU A 127 -9.06 -12.54 -4.18
N VAL A 128 -9.66 -13.67 -4.57
CA VAL A 128 -11.11 -13.87 -4.50
C VAL A 128 -11.59 -13.96 -3.06
N GLU A 129 -10.86 -14.68 -2.19
CA GLU A 129 -11.18 -14.82 -0.77
C GLU A 129 -11.27 -13.46 -0.06
N VAL A 130 -10.38 -12.52 -0.40
CA VAL A 130 -10.34 -11.18 0.21
C VAL A 130 -11.24 -10.17 -0.52
N GLY A 131 -12.00 -10.61 -1.52
CA GLY A 131 -12.91 -9.77 -2.31
C GLY A 131 -12.22 -8.77 -3.23
N ALA A 132 -10.92 -8.93 -3.48
CA ALA A 132 -10.14 -8.06 -4.38
C ALA A 132 -10.32 -8.40 -5.86
N LEU A 133 -10.84 -9.60 -6.17
CA LEU A 133 -11.12 -10.06 -7.52
C LEU A 133 -12.47 -10.77 -7.56
N TRP A 134 -13.29 -10.44 -8.56
CA TRP A 134 -14.59 -11.05 -8.81
C TRP A 134 -14.46 -11.89 -10.08
N VAL A 135 -14.76 -13.19 -9.97
CA VAL A 135 -14.68 -14.18 -11.07
C VAL A 135 -16.04 -14.78 -11.38
#